data_AF-A0A1B6E5A5-F1
#
_entry.id   AF-A0A1B6E5A5-F1
#
_cell.length_a   1.000
_cell.length_b   1.000
_cell.length_c   1.000
_cell.angle_alpha   90.00
_cell.angle_beta   90.00
_cell.angle_gamma   90.00
#
_symmetry.space_group_name_H-M   'P 1'
#
loop_
_entity.id
_entity.type
_entity.pdbx_description
1 polymer ?
#
loop_
_entity_poly.entity_id
_entity_poly.type
_entity_poly.pdbx_seq_one_letter_code
_entity_poly.pdbx_strand_id
1 'polypeptide(L)'
;MNYPSLIVRITVPLSKISNAIFLLCDHLLWATRVGLANLNTERWSNMANRYWLYSIIMNLIRDIYEINHILKTHQRKLSSRTMTRKNSMLALAEQHKDVVIDTLKNSCDVFIPLTALGYTSLSPGIIGFLGVVSSLAGIFPLLDPMAKLTPS
;
A
#
# COMPACT_ATOMS: atom_id res chain seq x y z
N MET A 1 18.73 -5.20 -4.32
CA MET A 1 17.99 -6.48 -4.45
C MET A 1 17.58 -6.65 -5.91
N ASN A 2 18.22 -7.54 -6.67
CA ASN A 2 17.77 -7.85 -8.03
C ASN A 2 16.53 -8.74 -7.93
N TYR A 3 15.33 -8.15 -7.90
CA TYR A 3 14.10 -8.92 -7.95
C TYR A 3 14.05 -9.67 -9.30
N PRO A 4 14.10 -11.01 -9.30
CA PRO A 4 14.11 -11.79 -10.53
C PRO A 4 12.72 -11.90 -11.16
N SER A 5 11.66 -11.48 -10.45
CA SER A 5 10.29 -11.64 -10.88
C SER A 5 9.78 -10.44 -11.68
N LEU A 6 9.21 -10.75 -12.85
CA LEU A 6 8.56 -9.79 -13.73
C LEU A 6 7.45 -9.01 -13.02
N ILE A 7 6.75 -9.65 -12.08
CA ILE A 7 5.64 -9.06 -11.31
C ILE A 7 6.12 -7.83 -10.54
N VAL A 8 7.12 -7.96 -9.66
CA VAL A 8 7.62 -6.83 -8.85
C VAL A 8 8.16 -5.71 -9.75
N ARG A 9 8.86 -6.07 -10.84
CA ARG A 9 9.43 -5.10 -11.79
C ARG A 9 8.38 -4.26 -12.51
N ILE A 10 7.19 -4.80 -12.77
CA ILE A 10 6.10 -4.06 -13.44
C ILE A 10 5.25 -3.32 -12.41
N THR A 11 4.90 -4.00 -11.32
CA THR A 11 3.96 -3.50 -10.32
C THR A 11 4.50 -2.28 -9.58
N VAL A 12 5.80 -2.24 -9.27
CA VAL A 12 6.44 -1.11 -8.59
C VAL A 12 6.38 0.20 -9.41
N PRO A 13 6.91 0.27 -10.65
CA PRO A 13 6.85 1.50 -11.44
C PRO A 13 5.42 1.89 -11.78
N LEU A 14 4.55 0.91 -12.09
CA LEU A 14 3.16 1.19 -12.40
C LEU A 14 2.42 1.82 -11.21
N SER A 15 2.66 1.34 -9.99
CA SER A 15 2.15 1.98 -8.78
C SER A 15 2.65 3.41 -8.62
N LYS A 16 3.95 3.66 -8.85
CA LYS A 16 4.53 5.02 -8.73
C LYS A 16 3.99 5.98 -9.78
N ILE A 17 3.81 5.52 -11.02
CA ILE A 17 3.18 6.31 -12.08
C ILE A 17 1.73 6.62 -11.72
N SER A 18 0.98 5.64 -11.23
CA SER A 18 -0.42 5.82 -10.83
C SER A 18 -0.52 6.84 -9.69
N ASN A 19 0.37 6.76 -8.70
CA ASN A 19 0.44 7.74 -7.63
C ASN A 19 0.84 9.14 -8.14
N ALA A 20 1.76 9.24 -9.11
CA ALA A 20 2.12 10.52 -9.72
C ALA A 20 0.93 11.17 -10.45
N ILE A 21 0.12 10.38 -11.16
CA ILE A 21 -1.11 10.86 -11.81
C ILE A 21 -2.14 11.30 -10.77
N PHE A 22 -2.30 10.51 -9.69
CA PHE A 22 -3.16 10.90 -8.57
C PHE A 22 -2.73 12.26 -7.99
N LEU A 23 -1.45 12.43 -7.67
CA LEU A 23 -0.92 13.69 -7.15
C LEU A 23 -1.10 14.83 -8.15
N LEU A 24 -0.90 14.60 -9.45
CA LEU A 24 -1.16 15.60 -10.48
C LEU A 24 -2.63 16.05 -10.48
N CYS A 25 -3.56 15.10 -10.41
CA CYS A 25 -4.99 15.42 -10.30
C CYS A 25 -5.31 16.18 -9.00
N ASP A 26 -4.65 15.86 -7.89
CA ASP A 26 -4.81 16.58 -6.63
C ASP A 26 -4.34 18.05 -6.73
N HIS A 27 -3.20 18.30 -7.40
CA HIS A 27 -2.73 19.67 -7.67
C HIS A 27 -3.72 20.46 -8.54
N LEU A 28 -4.31 19.83 -9.56
CA LEU A 28 -5.32 20.47 -10.41
C LEU A 28 -6.62 20.78 -9.63
N LEU A 29 -7.01 19.86 -8.74
CA LEU A 29 -8.17 20.05 -7.86
C LEU A 29 -7.92 21.18 -6.86
N TRP A 30 -6.73 21.23 -6.27
CA TRP A 30 -6.29 22.32 -5.41
C TRP A 30 -6.29 23.67 -6.15
N ALA A 31 -5.72 23.73 -7.35
CA ALA A 31 -5.71 24.95 -8.18
C ALA A 31 -7.14 25.44 -8.50
N THR A 32 -8.07 24.51 -8.73
CA THR A 32 -9.48 24.83 -8.93
C THR A 32 -10.12 25.42 -7.67
N ARG A 33 -9.85 24.85 -6.49
CA ARG A 33 -10.38 25.35 -5.21
C ARG A 33 -9.88 26.74 -4.84
N VAL A 34 -8.66 27.11 -5.25
CA VAL A 34 -8.08 28.45 -5.03
C VAL A 34 -8.53 29.45 -6.11
N GLY A 35 -9.27 29.02 -7.13
CA GLY A 35 -9.77 29.88 -8.21
C GLY A 35 -8.76 30.13 -9.33
N LEU A 36 -7.65 29.38 -9.38
CA LEU A 36 -6.66 29.48 -10.44
C LEU A 36 -7.07 28.75 -11.73
N ALA A 37 -8.02 27.81 -11.64
CA ALA A 37 -8.54 27.05 -12.76
C ALA A 37 -10.06 26.84 -12.62
N ASN A 38 -10.77 26.80 -13.75
CA ASN A 38 -12.20 26.45 -13.80
C ASN A 38 -12.36 25.03 -14.36
N LEU A 39 -12.01 24.02 -13.55
CA LEU A 39 -12.17 22.62 -13.91
C LEU A 39 -13.35 21.98 -13.17
N ASN A 40 -13.92 20.92 -13.75
CA ASN A 40 -14.97 20.15 -13.08
C ASN A 40 -14.38 19.33 -11.93
N THR A 41 -14.56 19.81 -10.70
CA THR A 41 -14.02 19.20 -9.47
C THR A 41 -14.46 17.75 -9.29
N GLU A 42 -15.69 17.40 -9.66
CA GLU A 42 -16.22 16.04 -9.54
C GLU A 42 -15.49 15.07 -10.48
N ARG A 43 -15.33 15.46 -11.74
CA ARG A 43 -14.64 14.64 -12.75
C ARG A 43 -13.17 14.41 -12.37
N TRP A 44 -12.47 15.45 -11.95
CA TRP A 44 -11.06 15.36 -11.56
C TRP A 44 -10.87 14.59 -10.24
N SER A 45 -11.78 14.77 -9.28
CA SER A 45 -11.81 13.96 -8.05
C SER A 45 -12.04 12.48 -8.35
N ASN A 46 -13.00 12.14 -9.24
CA ASN A 46 -13.25 10.76 -9.65
C ASN A 46 -12.01 10.15 -10.32
N MET A 47 -11.35 10.90 -11.21
CA MET A 47 -10.10 10.46 -11.86
C MET A 47 -8.98 10.23 -10.85
N ALA A 48 -8.78 11.15 -9.90
CA ALA A 48 -7.78 11.02 -8.84
C ALA A 48 -8.01 9.73 -8.02
N ASN A 49 -9.25 9.50 -7.56
CA ASN A 49 -9.59 8.31 -6.78
C ASN A 49 -9.36 7.00 -7.55
N ARG A 50 -9.60 6.97 -8.87
CA ARG A 50 -9.29 5.78 -9.71
C ARG A 50 -7.80 5.47 -9.75
N TYR A 51 -6.96 6.48 -10.01
CA TYR A 51 -5.52 6.27 -10.07
C TYR A 51 -4.90 5.98 -8.70
N TRP A 52 -5.47 6.54 -7.64
CA TRP A 52 -5.10 6.16 -6.29
C TRP A 52 -5.43 4.70 -6.01
N LEU A 53 -6.64 4.24 -6.34
CA LEU A 53 -7.04 2.84 -6.21
C LEU A 53 -6.12 1.91 -7.03
N TYR A 54 -5.77 2.28 -8.27
CA TYR A 54 -4.82 1.51 -9.08
C TYR A 54 -3.45 1.40 -8.42
N SER A 55 -2.93 2.48 -7.82
CA SER A 55 -1.68 2.44 -7.07
C SER A 55 -1.75 1.47 -5.89
N ILE A 56 -2.83 1.51 -5.10
CA ILE A 56 -3.04 0.62 -3.95
C ILE A 56 -3.12 -0.85 -4.39
N ILE A 57 -3.90 -1.14 -5.45
CA ILE A 57 -4.03 -2.51 -5.97
C ILE A 57 -2.66 -3.05 -6.41
N MET A 58 -1.87 -2.23 -7.10
CA MET A 58 -0.51 -2.62 -7.48
C MET A 58 0.35 -2.87 -6.23
N ASN A 59 0.31 -2.02 -5.22
CA ASN A 59 1.04 -2.28 -3.98
C ASN A 59 0.63 -3.61 -3.34
N LEU A 60 -0.67 -3.87 -3.17
CA LEU A 60 -1.16 -5.13 -2.60
C LEU A 60 -0.72 -6.37 -3.40
N ILE A 61 -0.70 -6.29 -4.74
CA ILE A 61 -0.21 -7.39 -5.58
C ILE A 61 1.27 -7.69 -5.30
N ARG A 62 2.09 -6.65 -5.16
CA ARG A 62 3.51 -6.78 -4.81
C ARG A 62 3.67 -7.36 -3.42
N ASP A 63 2.93 -6.86 -2.44
CA ASP A 63 3.01 -7.28 -1.05
C ASP A 63 2.65 -8.76 -0.91
N ILE A 64 1.55 -9.19 -1.53
CA ILE A 64 1.14 -10.60 -1.59
C ILE A 64 2.22 -11.46 -2.26
N TYR A 65 2.84 -10.96 -3.33
CA TYR A 65 3.91 -11.68 -4.00
C TYR A 65 5.13 -11.87 -3.06
N GLU A 66 5.55 -10.82 -2.36
CA GLU A 66 6.68 -10.85 -1.44
C GLU A 66 6.40 -11.75 -0.24
N ILE A 67 5.22 -11.66 0.38
CA ILE A 67 4.78 -12.55 1.47
C ILE A 67 4.84 -14.01 1.03
N ASN A 68 4.28 -14.34 -0.13
CA ASN A 68 4.30 -15.71 -0.65
C ASN A 68 5.71 -16.20 -0.95
N HIS A 69 6.57 -15.32 -1.48
CA HIS A 69 7.96 -15.64 -1.76
C HIS A 69 8.74 -15.92 -0.47
N ILE A 70 8.57 -15.10 0.56
CA ILE A 70 9.20 -15.26 1.87
C ILE A 70 8.74 -16.57 2.52
N LEU A 71 7.43 -16.81 2.59
CA LEU A 71 6.86 -18.04 3.16
C LEU A 71 7.40 -19.30 2.46
N LYS A 72 7.46 -19.30 1.12
CA LYS A 72 8.04 -20.43 0.34
C LYS A 72 9.54 -20.60 0.58
N THR A 73 10.26 -19.52 0.86
CA THR A 73 11.71 -19.56 1.13
C THR A 73 11.98 -20.11 2.53
N HIS A 74 11.21 -19.68 3.53
CA HIS A 74 11.28 -20.21 4.90
C HIS A 74 10.90 -21.69 4.96
N GLN A 75 9.86 -22.11 4.24
CA GLN A 75 9.48 -23.53 4.14
C GLN A 75 10.61 -24.40 3.56
N ARG A 76 11.29 -23.91 2.51
CA ARG A 76 12.40 -24.65 1.88
C ARG A 76 13.64 -24.76 2.76
N LYS A 77 13.95 -23.72 3.57
CA LYS A 77 15.12 -23.73 4.47
C LYS A 77 14.90 -24.57 5.74
N LEU A 78 13.66 -24.82 6.15
CA LEU A 78 13.32 -25.42 7.45
C LEU A 78 12.60 -26.77 7.36
N SER A 79 12.80 -27.53 6.27
CA SER A 79 12.25 -28.88 6.07
C SER A 79 12.55 -29.90 7.20
N SER A 80 13.33 -29.54 8.24
CA SER A 80 13.65 -30.38 9.40
C SER A 80 12.91 -30.03 10.70
N ARG A 81 12.09 -28.97 10.78
CA ARG A 81 11.44 -28.56 12.05
C ARG A 81 9.95 -28.31 11.83
N THR A 82 9.10 -29.07 12.54
CA THR A 82 7.64 -28.94 12.58
C THR A 82 7.22 -27.54 13.03
N MET A 83 7.18 -26.59 12.09
CA MET A 83 6.83 -25.20 12.37
C MET A 83 5.41 -24.94 11.87
N THR A 84 4.53 -24.53 12.77
CA THR A 84 3.13 -24.24 12.47
C THR A 84 3.00 -22.90 11.72
N ARG A 85 1.92 -22.74 10.94
CA ARG A 85 1.64 -21.54 10.12
C ARG A 85 1.73 -20.23 10.91
N LYS A 86 1.33 -20.25 12.19
CA LYS A 86 1.40 -19.08 13.11
C LYS A 86 2.84 -18.62 13.30
N ASN A 87 3.77 -19.55 13.53
CA ASN A 87 5.15 -19.21 13.76
C ASN A 87 5.83 -18.65 12.49
N SER A 88 5.39 -19.09 11.31
CA SER A 88 5.85 -18.52 10.04
C SER A 88 5.37 -17.07 9.84
N MET A 89 4.13 -16.76 10.24
CA MET A 89 3.61 -15.39 10.17
C MET A 89 4.27 -14.48 11.22
N LEU A 90 4.58 -15.01 12.41
CA LEU A 90 5.35 -14.27 13.42
C LEU A 90 6.77 -13.97 12.93
N ALA A 91 7.46 -14.96 12.36
CA ALA A 91 8.78 -14.75 11.76
C ALA A 91 8.75 -13.74 10.60
N LEU A 92 7.70 -13.75 9.78
CA LEU A 92 7.48 -12.75 8.74
C LEU A 92 7.30 -11.35 9.34
N ALA A 93 6.48 -11.22 10.39
CA ALA A 93 6.26 -9.95 11.07
C ALA A 93 7.53 -9.42 11.76
N GLU A 94 8.41 -10.29 12.25
CA GLU A 94 9.68 -9.89 12.86
C GLU A 94 10.75 -9.53 11.82
N GLN A 95 10.87 -10.31 10.75
CA GLN A 95 11.96 -10.19 9.77
C GLN A 95 11.65 -9.26 8.60
N HIS A 96 10.37 -9.09 8.28
CA HIS A 96 9.89 -8.30 7.13
C HIS A 96 8.75 -7.37 7.57
N LYS A 97 9.04 -6.58 8.63
CA LYS A 97 8.13 -5.57 9.19
C LYS A 97 7.63 -4.60 8.12
N ASP A 98 8.49 -4.23 7.18
CA ASP A 98 8.20 -3.32 6.06
C ASP A 98 7.03 -3.84 5.19
N VAL A 99 7.08 -5.09 4.75
CA VAL A 99 6.04 -5.69 3.91
C VAL A 99 4.72 -5.83 4.67
N VAL A 100 4.77 -6.24 5.94
CA VAL A 100 3.56 -6.39 6.77
C VAL A 100 2.88 -5.04 7.00
N ILE A 101 3.66 -4.01 7.30
CA ILE A 101 3.14 -2.66 7.55
C ILE A 101 2.59 -2.05 6.26
N ASP A 102 3.27 -2.20 5.12
CA ASP A 102 2.77 -1.71 3.83
C ASP A 102 1.46 -2.43 3.45
N THR A 103 1.40 -3.76 3.65
CA THR A 103 0.18 -4.55 3.41
C THR A 103 -0.98 -4.06 4.27
N LEU A 104 -0.75 -3.84 5.57
CA LEU A 104 -1.78 -3.35 6.50
C LEU A 104 -2.29 -1.98 6.05
N LYS A 105 -1.36 -1.08 5.76
CA LYS A 105 -1.65 0.28 5.29
C LYS A 105 -2.49 0.25 4.01
N ASN A 106 -2.03 -0.43 2.97
CA ASN A 106 -2.72 -0.53 1.69
C ASN A 106 -4.09 -1.21 1.81
N SER A 107 -4.22 -2.19 2.73
CA SER A 107 -5.50 -2.88 2.99
C SER A 107 -6.52 -1.96 3.68
N CYS A 108 -6.07 -1.04 4.53
CA CYS A 108 -6.92 -0.02 5.13
C CYS A 108 -7.25 1.08 4.12
N ASP A 109 -6.24 1.56 3.39
CA ASP A 109 -6.37 2.67 2.44
C ASP A 109 -7.29 2.33 1.26
N VAL A 110 -7.36 1.06 0.82
CA VAL A 110 -8.17 0.65 -0.35
C VAL A 110 -9.64 1.07 -0.23
N PHE A 111 -10.18 1.10 0.98
CA PHE A 111 -11.58 1.41 1.25
C PHE A 111 -11.90 2.89 1.04
N ILE A 112 -10.91 3.77 1.08
CA ILE A 112 -11.10 5.22 0.92
C ILE A 112 -11.47 5.55 -0.54
N PRO A 113 -10.65 5.24 -1.57
CA PRO A 113 -11.03 5.50 -2.95
C PRO A 113 -12.18 4.59 -3.41
N LEU A 114 -12.33 3.36 -2.87
CA LEU A 114 -13.49 2.51 -3.17
C LEU A 114 -14.80 3.18 -2.76
N THR A 115 -14.84 3.78 -1.57
CA THR A 115 -16.04 4.49 -1.11
C THR A 115 -16.24 5.80 -1.88
N ALA A 116 -15.16 6.55 -2.14
CA ALA A 116 -15.23 7.78 -2.94
C ALA A 116 -15.73 7.55 -4.38
N LEU A 117 -15.47 6.37 -4.95
CA LEU A 117 -15.95 5.97 -6.27
C LEU A 117 -17.35 5.33 -6.24
N GLY A 118 -17.94 5.13 -5.07
CA GLY A 118 -19.27 4.53 -4.90
C GLY A 118 -19.31 3.01 -4.98
N TYR A 119 -18.16 2.32 -4.92
CA TYR A 119 -18.09 0.86 -4.93
C TYR A 119 -18.39 0.23 -3.56
N THR A 120 -18.17 0.95 -2.48
CA THR A 120 -18.45 0.49 -1.10
C THR A 120 -19.23 1.54 -0.32
N SER A 121 -20.23 1.09 0.44
CA SER A 121 -21.09 1.96 1.28
C SER A 121 -20.60 1.99 2.73
N LEU A 122 -19.36 2.42 2.96
CA LEU A 122 -18.82 2.59 4.30
C LEU A 122 -19.20 3.95 4.88
N SER A 123 -19.51 3.99 6.18
CA SER A 123 -19.80 5.26 6.85
C SER A 123 -18.53 6.11 6.96
N PRO A 124 -18.64 7.46 6.95
CA PRO A 124 -17.49 8.35 7.13
C PRO A 124 -16.68 8.05 8.40
N GLY A 125 -17.35 7.58 9.47
CA GLY A 125 -16.68 7.16 10.70
C GLY A 125 -15.77 5.95 10.54
N ILE A 126 -16.21 4.92 9.79
CA ILE A 126 -15.39 3.73 9.51
C ILE A 126 -14.20 4.10 8.62
N ILE A 127 -14.42 4.92 7.59
CA ILE A 127 -13.35 5.40 6.70
C ILE A 127 -12.32 6.20 7.49
N GLY A 128 -12.77 7.10 8.37
CA GLY A 128 -11.89 7.84 9.28
C GLY A 128 -11.09 6.92 10.19
N PHE A 129 -11.72 5.90 10.79
CA PHE A 129 -11.04 4.91 11.62
C PHE A 129 -9.98 4.12 10.83
N LEU A 130 -10.30 3.63 9.64
CA LEU A 130 -9.33 2.95 8.76
C LEU A 130 -8.16 3.87 8.39
N GLY A 131 -8.42 5.15 8.16
CA GLY A 131 -7.39 6.17 7.92
C GLY A 131 -6.47 6.37 9.13
N VAL A 132 -7.01 6.35 10.35
CA VAL A 132 -6.19 6.40 11.59
C VAL A 132 -5.31 5.16 11.72
N VAL A 133 -5.88 3.96 11.51
CA VAL A 133 -5.12 2.70 11.58
C VAL A 133 -3.98 2.70 10.55
N SER A 134 -4.27 3.09 9.31
CA SER A 134 -3.28 3.22 8.23
C SER A 134 -2.18 4.24 8.56
N SER A 135 -2.54 5.39 9.13
CA SER A 135 -1.58 6.43 9.51
C SER A 135 -0.64 5.96 10.63
N LEU A 136 -1.18 5.28 11.66
CA LEU A 136 -0.38 4.69 12.73
C LEU A 136 0.57 3.62 12.19
N ALA A 137 0.09 2.77 11.27
CA ALA A 137 0.91 1.78 10.59
C ALA A 137 2.05 2.47 9.81
N GLY A 138 1.79 3.55 9.08
CA GLY A 138 2.81 4.28 8.33
C GLY A 138 3.85 4.99 9.21
N ILE A 139 3.50 5.38 10.43
CA ILE A 139 4.42 6.01 11.40
C ILE A 139 5.28 4.96 12.10
N PHE A 140 4.78 3.75 12.32
CA PHE A 140 5.46 2.71 13.08
C PHE A 140 6.90 2.40 12.60
N PRO A 141 7.19 2.24 11.28
CA PRO A 141 8.56 2.06 10.78
C PRO A 141 9.50 3.23 11.08
N LEU A 142 8.98 4.45 11.25
CA LEU A 142 9.77 5.65 11.52
C LEU A 142 10.19 5.74 12.99
N LEU A 143 9.41 5.13 13.89
CA LEU A 143 9.66 5.12 15.33
C LEU A 143 10.63 4.02 15.78
N ASP A 144 10.96 3.07 14.89
CA ASP A 144 12.00 2.05 15.11
C ASP A 144 13.27 2.39 14.29
N PRO A 145 14.12 3.34 14.75
CA PRO A 145 15.36 3.70 14.06
C PRO A 145 16.42 2.58 14.08
N MET A 146 16.21 1.47 14.81
CA MET A 146 17.08 0.29 14.77
C MET A 146 16.71 -0.70 13.65
N ALA A 147 15.59 -0.46 12.95
CA ALA A 147 15.22 -1.14 11.70
C ALA A 147 15.67 -0.37 10.43
N LYS A 148 16.44 0.71 10.57
CA LYS A 148 17.18 1.31 9.44
C LYS A 148 18.24 0.33 8.96
N LEU A 149 17.94 -0.39 7.88
CA LEU A 149 18.98 -0.97 7.04
C LEU A 149 19.84 0.19 6.53
N THR A 150 21.03 0.34 7.10
CA THR A 150 22.14 0.99 6.40
C THR A 150 22.29 0.32 5.04
N PRO A 151 22.34 1.07 3.93
CA PRO A 151 22.70 0.48 2.65
C PRO A 151 24.15 -0.04 2.78
N SER A 152 24.31 -1.35 2.68
CA SER A 152 25.58 -1.98 2.30
C SER A 152 25.71 -1.96 0.78
#